data_AF-A0AAP0BR01-F1
#
_entry.id   AF-A0AAP0BR01-F1
#
_cell.length_a   1.000
_cell.length_b   1.000
_cell.length_c   1.000
_cell.angle_alpha   90.00
_cell.angle_beta   90.00
_cell.angle_gamma   90.00
#
_symmetry.space_group_name_H-M   'P 1'
#
loop_
_entity.id
_entity.type
_entity.pdbx_description
1 polymer ?
#
loop_
_entity_poly.entity_id
_entity_poly.type
_entity_poly.pdbx_seq_one_letter_code
_entity_poly.pdbx_strand_id
1 'polypeptide(L)'
;MADCLCKITSLNTLSAGRTTPGCVTLPSEKRGGERARERERERARDREAAMATDKEEVIISWSAPRSLSTSLMYSFAQRNDIEVLDEPLYAHYLRTTGFERPYRDELLSKMNSDGNTVVKDVIFGSMDKKYRYCKLMAKQRLPNLSDDLMKKGKHFILIRNPLHILSSYAKVVPPSFTELGLGVLVSIYSELFEAGNPPPVIDAEDLQNDPEGTLRCLCHDLDIPFQTTMLKWEAGPKPVDGLWAPWWYDSVHKSTGFKASRAYPVPFPPPLYDLLEQSLPFYTMLRRHVKQSSSLQLSLPAPSLPIPANEKILVWVGDELVPREDGKVSVFDSVVQGGDAVWEGLRIYDGRIFKLNEHLDRLFDSAKALAFINVPSREAIKEAIFITLNSNGMFDNAHIRLTLTRGKKVTSGMSPAFNLYGCTLIVLAEWKPPVYDNFSGITLVTATTRRNSPNCVDSKIHHNNLINNILAKVEGNLAKADDAIMLDKDGFVSETNATNIFMVKKGIVSTPHADYCLPGITRATVIDLVLKENFVLHERRISLSEFHSADEVWTTGTMGELTPAVVIDGRVVGDGKVGPVTRKIQSAYRALTAESGEPIPRNARS
;
A
#
# COMPACT_ATOMS: atom_id res chain seq x y z
N MET A 1 -24.63 -14.03 -37.81
CA MET A 1 -23.42 -13.22 -37.60
C MET A 1 -22.80 -13.73 -36.29
N ALA A 2 -21.93 -14.74 -36.25
CA ALA A 2 -20.91 -15.16 -37.24
C ALA A 2 -19.93 -14.01 -37.55
N ASP A 3 -18.60 -14.11 -37.42
CA ASP A 3 -17.70 -15.18 -36.93
C ASP A 3 -16.41 -14.52 -36.35
N CYS A 4 -15.43 -15.17 -35.71
CA CYS A 4 -15.12 -16.60 -35.53
C CYS A 4 -14.38 -16.86 -34.19
N LEU A 5 -14.22 -18.13 -33.78
CA LEU A 5 -13.38 -18.54 -32.64
C LEU A 5 -12.90 -20.00 -32.84
N CYS A 6 -11.63 -20.24 -33.18
CA CYS A 6 -11.09 -21.61 -33.23
C CYS A 6 -9.55 -21.75 -33.31
N LYS A 7 -9.02 -22.71 -32.52
CA LYS A 7 -7.71 -23.39 -32.61
C LYS A 7 -6.48 -22.52 -32.25
N ILE A 8 -5.42 -23.04 -31.63
CA ILE A 8 -4.91 -24.42 -31.61
C ILE A 8 -4.54 -24.89 -30.18
N THR A 9 -4.87 -26.14 -29.84
CA THR A 9 -4.26 -26.90 -28.73
C THR A 9 -3.96 -28.34 -29.15
N SER A 10 -2.70 -28.76 -29.01
CA SER A 10 -2.27 -30.17 -29.01
C SER A 10 -0.79 -30.21 -28.58
N LEU A 11 -0.47 -30.64 -27.35
CA LEU A 11 -0.09 -32.02 -26.99
C LEU A 11 1.43 -32.27 -27.09
N ASN A 12 2.09 -32.47 -25.94
CA ASN A 12 2.51 -33.82 -25.53
C ASN A 12 3.14 -33.86 -24.14
N THR A 13 3.07 -35.03 -23.51
CA THR A 13 3.47 -35.34 -22.13
C THR A 13 4.55 -36.43 -22.06
N LEU A 14 5.21 -36.52 -20.90
CA LEU A 14 5.85 -37.72 -20.30
C LEU A 14 7.23 -38.22 -20.80
N SER A 15 8.24 -37.91 -19.99
CA SER A 15 8.89 -38.88 -19.05
C SER A 15 10.38 -39.25 -19.21
N ALA A 16 11.03 -39.32 -18.03
CA ALA A 16 12.08 -40.24 -17.56
C ALA A 16 13.44 -40.38 -18.30
N GLY A 17 14.53 -40.26 -17.52
CA GLY A 17 15.88 -40.74 -17.88
C GLY A 17 16.97 -40.20 -16.95
N ARG A 18 17.72 -41.09 -16.26
CA ARG A 18 18.82 -40.73 -15.32
C ARG A 18 20.20 -41.17 -15.87
N THR A 19 21.23 -40.45 -15.40
CA THR A 19 22.62 -40.89 -15.08
C THR A 19 23.70 -41.19 -16.16
N THR A 20 24.74 -40.34 -16.16
CA THR A 20 26.20 -40.64 -16.14
C THR A 20 26.94 -41.06 -17.45
N PRO A 21 28.30 -41.06 -17.52
CA PRO A 21 29.15 -39.85 -17.46
C PRO A 21 30.38 -39.80 -18.43
N GLY A 22 30.90 -38.59 -18.69
CA GLY A 22 32.34 -38.33 -18.92
C GLY A 22 32.95 -38.50 -20.34
N CYS A 23 33.72 -37.50 -20.79
CA CYS A 23 35.18 -37.59 -20.97
C CYS A 23 35.77 -36.22 -21.45
N VAL A 24 37.05 -35.97 -21.17
CA VAL A 24 37.75 -34.69 -21.47
C VAL A 24 38.67 -34.84 -22.68
N THR A 25 38.69 -33.85 -23.57
CA THR A 25 39.82 -33.61 -24.50
C THR A 25 40.14 -32.11 -24.62
N LEU A 26 41.43 -31.78 -24.71
CA LEU A 26 41.95 -30.41 -24.78
C LEU A 26 42.20 -29.94 -26.25
N PRO A 27 42.30 -28.62 -26.52
CA PRO A 27 42.05 -28.05 -27.85
C PRO A 27 43.30 -27.83 -28.72
N SER A 28 43.10 -27.56 -30.01
CA SER A 28 44.15 -27.17 -30.97
C SER A 28 44.14 -25.67 -31.33
N GLU A 29 45.34 -25.09 -31.43
CA GLU A 29 45.60 -23.64 -31.41
C GLU A 29 45.44 -22.92 -32.77
N LYS A 30 44.27 -23.02 -33.43
CA LYS A 30 44.02 -22.28 -34.70
C LYS A 30 42.81 -21.33 -34.73
N ARG A 31 42.14 -21.09 -33.59
CA ARG A 31 40.95 -20.20 -33.51
C ARG A 31 41.17 -18.85 -32.81
N GLY A 32 42.40 -18.52 -32.42
CA GLY A 32 42.71 -17.29 -31.68
C GLY A 32 42.75 -16.00 -32.53
N GLY A 33 43.47 -16.04 -33.66
CA GLY A 33 43.75 -14.83 -34.45
C GLY A 33 42.55 -14.24 -35.19
N GLU A 34 41.57 -15.07 -35.55
CA GLU A 34 40.38 -14.64 -36.29
C GLU A 34 39.39 -13.93 -35.36
N ARG A 35 39.11 -14.53 -34.18
CA ARG A 35 38.27 -13.94 -33.12
C ARG A 35 38.83 -12.62 -32.56
N ALA A 36 40.14 -12.43 -32.56
CA ALA A 36 40.75 -11.16 -32.14
C ALA A 36 40.42 -10.02 -33.13
N ARG A 37 40.59 -10.27 -34.44
CA ARG A 37 40.28 -9.31 -35.50
C ARG A 37 38.78 -9.05 -35.65
N GLU A 38 37.96 -10.06 -35.39
CA GLU A 38 36.51 -9.94 -35.35
C GLU A 38 36.07 -9.02 -34.19
N ARG A 39 36.64 -9.19 -32.99
CA ARG A 39 36.39 -8.31 -31.83
C ARG A 39 36.91 -6.88 -32.00
N GLU A 40 38.01 -6.67 -32.72
CA GLU A 40 38.45 -5.31 -33.10
C GLU A 40 37.50 -4.67 -34.11
N ARG A 41 36.95 -5.46 -35.06
CA ARG A 41 35.93 -4.98 -36.00
C ARG A 41 34.57 -4.73 -35.35
N GLU A 42 34.15 -5.53 -34.37
CA GLU A 42 33.01 -5.23 -33.50
C GLU A 42 33.25 -3.93 -32.74
N ARG A 43 34.38 -3.79 -32.03
CA ARG A 43 34.69 -2.55 -31.30
C ARG A 43 34.86 -1.31 -32.19
N ALA A 44 35.28 -1.49 -33.45
CA ALA A 44 35.30 -0.42 -34.44
C ALA A 44 33.88 -0.06 -34.90
N ARG A 45 33.02 -1.06 -35.17
CA ARG A 45 31.61 -0.85 -35.51
C ARG A 45 30.78 -0.28 -34.35
N ASP A 46 31.06 -0.66 -33.11
CA ASP A 46 30.43 -0.09 -31.92
C ASP A 46 30.86 1.37 -31.72
N ARG A 47 32.10 1.71 -32.08
CA ARG A 47 32.58 3.10 -32.11
C ARG A 47 32.00 3.90 -33.29
N GLU A 48 31.85 3.31 -34.47
CA GLU A 48 31.15 3.93 -35.60
C GLU A 48 29.65 4.09 -35.31
N ALA A 49 29.00 3.12 -34.66
CA ALA A 49 27.60 3.21 -34.24
C ALA A 49 27.39 4.25 -33.13
N ALA A 50 28.31 4.35 -32.17
CA ALA A 50 28.33 5.44 -31.19
C ALA A 50 28.62 6.83 -31.82
N MET A 51 29.16 6.87 -33.05
CA MET A 51 29.33 8.08 -33.87
C MET A 51 28.17 8.29 -34.87
N ALA A 52 27.12 7.46 -34.85
CA ALA A 52 26.06 7.45 -35.86
C ALA A 52 24.64 7.71 -35.33
N THR A 53 24.45 8.76 -34.52
CA THR A 53 23.29 9.68 -34.59
C THR A 53 23.57 10.91 -33.74
N ASP A 54 24.15 11.94 -34.36
CA ASP A 54 24.30 13.26 -33.71
C ASP A 54 22.99 14.06 -33.84
N LYS A 55 21.96 13.56 -33.16
CA LYS A 55 20.62 14.13 -33.21
C LYS A 55 20.46 15.12 -32.05
N GLU A 56 20.20 16.37 -32.40
CA GLU A 56 19.78 17.41 -31.46
C GLU A 56 18.53 16.96 -30.67
N GLU A 57 18.57 17.11 -29.34
CA GLU A 57 17.52 16.63 -28.43
C GLU A 57 17.00 17.72 -27.50
N VAL A 58 15.67 17.90 -27.49
CA VAL A 58 14.99 18.82 -26.59
C VAL A 58 14.49 18.08 -25.35
N ILE A 59 14.83 18.58 -24.16
CA ILE A 59 14.39 18.09 -22.85
C ILE A 59 13.34 19.08 -22.33
N ILE A 60 12.15 18.59 -22.00
CA ILE A 60 11.03 19.42 -21.54
C ILE A 60 10.73 19.09 -20.07
N SER A 61 10.98 20.07 -19.21
CA SER A 61 10.64 20.00 -17.79
C SER A 61 9.27 20.61 -17.54
N TRP A 62 8.34 19.79 -17.05
CA TRP A 62 7.02 20.25 -16.60
C TRP A 62 7.03 20.43 -15.08
N SER A 63 6.57 21.59 -14.58
CA SER A 63 6.52 21.83 -13.13
C SER A 63 5.33 22.67 -12.68
N ALA A 64 4.95 22.54 -11.41
CA ALA A 64 4.12 23.55 -10.73
C ALA A 64 4.97 24.78 -10.34
N PRO A 65 4.39 25.97 -10.11
CA PRO A 65 5.13 27.11 -9.58
C PRO A 65 5.76 26.84 -8.20
N ARG A 66 6.89 27.50 -7.89
CA ARG A 66 7.65 27.35 -6.61
C ARG A 66 8.12 25.92 -6.31
N SER A 67 8.18 25.05 -7.31
CA SER A 67 8.68 23.66 -7.27
C SER A 67 10.21 23.50 -7.25
N LEU A 68 10.98 24.60 -7.23
CA LEU A 68 12.43 24.64 -7.52
C LEU A 68 12.83 24.46 -9.00
N SER A 69 11.86 24.52 -9.91
CA SER A 69 12.08 24.49 -11.37
C SER A 69 13.18 25.43 -11.87
N THR A 70 13.29 26.67 -11.36
CA THR A 70 14.37 27.59 -11.72
C THR A 70 15.75 27.16 -11.20
N SER A 71 15.82 26.55 -10.01
CA SER A 71 17.08 25.98 -9.50
C SER A 71 17.52 24.77 -10.35
N LEU A 72 16.56 23.95 -10.82
CA LEU A 72 16.83 22.87 -11.75
C LEU A 72 17.26 23.40 -13.13
N MET A 73 16.65 24.48 -13.61
CA MET A 73 17.09 25.18 -14.82
C MET A 73 18.54 25.68 -14.70
N TYR A 74 18.91 26.29 -13.56
CA TYR A 74 20.29 26.73 -13.32
C TYR A 74 21.26 25.55 -13.24
N SER A 75 20.84 24.43 -12.65
CA SER A 75 21.59 23.17 -12.60
C SER A 75 21.87 22.62 -14.00
N PHE A 76 20.87 22.51 -14.87
CA PHE A 76 21.09 22.12 -16.26
C PHE A 76 21.96 23.13 -17.02
N ALA A 77 21.81 24.44 -16.79
CA ALA A 77 22.64 25.48 -17.41
C ALA A 77 24.15 25.38 -17.09
N GLN A 78 24.58 24.53 -16.13
CA GLN A 78 26.00 24.28 -15.85
C GLN A 78 26.63 23.19 -16.74
N ARG A 79 25.84 22.53 -17.60
CA ARG A 79 26.38 21.56 -18.56
C ARG A 79 26.98 22.29 -19.76
N ASN A 80 28.09 21.77 -20.28
CA ASN A 80 28.76 22.35 -21.46
C ASN A 80 28.05 22.05 -22.80
N ASP A 81 27.15 21.06 -22.82
CA ASP A 81 26.50 20.45 -23.98
C ASP A 81 25.03 20.88 -24.19
N ILE A 82 24.53 21.81 -23.36
CA ILE A 82 23.12 22.23 -23.35
C ILE A 82 22.95 23.75 -23.50
N GLU A 83 21.85 24.14 -24.13
CA GLU A 83 21.28 25.49 -24.05
C GLU A 83 19.96 25.47 -23.28
N VAL A 84 19.51 26.62 -22.75
CA VAL A 84 18.42 26.66 -21.76
C VAL A 84 17.40 27.75 -22.10
N LEU A 85 16.12 27.38 -22.12
CA LEU A 85 14.99 28.27 -22.32
C LEU A 85 14.12 28.34 -21.05
N ASP A 86 13.90 29.57 -20.57
CA ASP A 86 13.02 29.86 -19.43
C ASP A 86 11.60 30.21 -19.91
N GLU A 87 10.65 29.31 -19.65
CA GLU A 87 9.20 29.43 -19.95
C GLU A 87 8.85 30.08 -21.31
N PRO A 88 9.34 29.55 -22.45
CA PRO A 88 9.11 30.16 -23.77
C PRO A 88 7.62 30.33 -24.13
N LEU A 89 6.73 29.51 -23.57
CA LEU A 89 5.27 29.60 -23.78
C LEU A 89 4.56 30.61 -22.87
N TYR A 90 5.25 31.36 -22.01
CA TYR A 90 4.57 32.23 -21.02
C TYR A 90 3.82 33.40 -21.69
N ALA A 91 4.33 33.92 -22.81
CA ALA A 91 3.65 34.95 -23.60
C ALA A 91 2.34 34.45 -24.20
N HIS A 92 2.36 33.23 -24.74
CA HIS A 92 1.16 32.55 -25.22
C HIS A 92 0.14 32.36 -24.10
N TYR A 93 0.60 31.91 -22.92
CA TYR A 93 -0.26 31.73 -21.75
C TYR A 93 -0.95 33.04 -21.32
N LEU A 94 -0.20 34.15 -21.14
CA LEU A 94 -0.78 35.43 -20.71
C LEU A 94 -1.68 36.06 -21.78
N ARG A 95 -1.42 35.83 -23.08
CA ARG A 95 -2.31 36.26 -24.16
C ARG A 95 -3.64 35.49 -24.13
N THR A 96 -3.57 34.16 -24.07
CA THR A 96 -4.74 33.28 -24.23
C THR A 96 -5.62 33.25 -22.97
N THR A 97 -5.03 33.35 -21.78
CA THR A 97 -5.80 33.33 -20.51
C THR A 97 -6.29 34.70 -20.04
N GLY A 98 -5.67 35.79 -20.50
CA GLY A 98 -5.96 37.13 -19.99
C GLY A 98 -5.53 37.37 -18.54
N PHE A 99 -4.70 36.50 -17.94
CA PHE A 99 -4.20 36.73 -16.58
C PHE A 99 -3.32 37.97 -16.49
N GLU A 100 -3.65 38.88 -15.58
CA GLU A 100 -2.89 40.10 -15.35
C GLU A 100 -1.59 39.88 -14.58
N ARG A 101 -0.54 40.60 -14.98
CA ARG A 101 0.79 40.61 -14.34
C ARG A 101 1.44 41.99 -14.51
N PRO A 102 2.25 42.47 -13.55
CA PRO A 102 2.92 43.79 -13.66
C PRO A 102 3.82 43.96 -14.90
N TYR A 103 4.29 42.85 -15.47
CA TYR A 103 5.17 42.78 -16.65
C TYR A 103 4.44 42.25 -17.91
N ARG A 104 3.10 42.19 -17.92
CA ARG A 104 2.32 41.55 -19.00
C ARG A 104 2.59 42.18 -20.37
N ASP A 105 2.45 43.50 -20.48
CA ASP A 105 2.60 44.20 -21.77
C ASP A 105 4.04 44.16 -22.30
N GLU A 106 5.02 44.35 -21.41
CA GLU A 106 6.44 44.21 -21.76
C GLU A 106 6.74 42.81 -22.29
N LEU A 107 6.24 41.77 -21.61
CA LEU A 107 6.43 40.38 -22.01
C LEU A 107 5.77 40.09 -23.36
N LEU A 108 4.53 40.54 -23.58
CA LEU A 108 3.82 40.39 -24.86
C LEU A 108 4.46 41.18 -26.01
N SER A 109 5.20 42.26 -25.72
CA SER A 109 5.94 43.04 -26.71
C SER A 109 7.29 42.41 -27.11
N LYS A 110 7.92 41.65 -26.20
CA LYS A 110 9.27 41.09 -26.36
C LYS A 110 9.30 39.61 -26.74
N MET A 111 8.24 38.86 -26.45
CA MET A 111 8.16 37.41 -26.72
C MET A 111 7.03 37.11 -27.71
N ASN A 112 7.27 36.17 -28.62
CA ASN A 112 6.21 35.69 -29.51
C ASN A 112 5.11 35.01 -28.70
N SER A 113 3.87 35.49 -28.86
CA SER A 113 2.69 34.98 -28.14
C SER A 113 1.92 33.91 -28.91
N ASP A 114 2.27 33.63 -30.18
CA ASP A 114 1.74 32.48 -30.89
C ASP A 114 2.46 31.19 -30.45
N GLY A 115 1.77 30.40 -29.63
CA GLY A 115 2.29 29.19 -29.04
C GLY A 115 2.68 28.13 -30.07
N ASN A 116 2.02 28.04 -31.23
CA ASN A 116 2.38 27.05 -32.24
C ASN A 116 3.66 27.43 -32.98
N THR A 117 3.84 28.71 -33.29
CA THR A 117 5.12 29.25 -33.78
C THR A 117 6.23 29.07 -32.73
N VAL A 118 5.97 29.31 -31.43
CA VAL A 118 6.95 29.07 -30.36
C VAL A 118 7.33 27.59 -30.23
N VAL A 119 6.37 26.66 -30.28
CA VAL A 119 6.66 25.21 -30.25
C VAL A 119 7.56 24.83 -31.42
N LYS A 120 7.22 25.25 -32.64
CA LYS A 120 7.94 24.88 -33.86
C LYS A 120 9.31 25.53 -33.97
N ASP A 121 9.39 26.85 -33.81
CA ASP A 121 10.56 27.65 -34.20
C ASP A 121 11.46 28.04 -33.00
N VAL A 122 11.00 27.88 -31.76
CA VAL A 122 11.76 28.21 -30.53
C VAL A 122 12.06 26.96 -29.69
N ILE A 123 11.06 26.12 -29.41
CA ILE A 123 11.28 24.87 -28.64
C ILE A 123 12.00 23.84 -29.52
N PHE A 124 11.48 23.55 -30.72
CA PHE A 124 12.08 22.60 -31.67
C PHE A 124 12.80 23.27 -32.86
N GLY A 125 13.12 24.56 -32.76
CA GLY A 125 13.96 25.27 -33.74
C GLY A 125 15.43 24.86 -33.69
N SER A 126 16.25 25.42 -34.57
CA SER A 126 17.71 25.19 -34.63
C SER A 126 18.40 25.42 -33.28
N MET A 127 19.31 24.54 -32.87
CA MET A 127 20.10 24.64 -31.64
C MET A 127 21.58 24.95 -31.92
N ASP A 128 22.25 25.64 -31.00
CA ASP A 128 23.71 25.83 -31.00
C ASP A 128 24.42 24.73 -30.16
N LYS A 129 23.64 23.88 -29.49
CA LYS A 129 24.07 22.86 -28.54
C LYS A 129 23.36 21.53 -28.82
N LYS A 130 24.01 20.42 -28.44
CA LYS A 130 23.46 19.07 -28.62
C LYS A 130 22.10 18.89 -27.93
N TYR A 131 21.94 19.50 -26.76
CA TYR A 131 20.71 19.46 -25.98
C TYR A 131 20.11 20.85 -25.81
N ARG A 132 18.78 20.93 -25.70
CA ARG A 132 18.06 22.14 -25.24
C ARG A 132 17.15 21.79 -24.07
N TYR A 133 17.29 22.48 -22.94
CA TYR A 133 16.40 22.35 -21.78
C TYR A 133 15.32 23.43 -21.79
N CYS A 134 14.06 23.03 -21.84
CA CYS A 134 12.89 23.90 -21.78
C CYS A 134 12.23 23.78 -20.40
N LYS A 135 12.33 24.84 -19.57
CA LYS A 135 11.55 24.96 -18.34
C LYS A 135 10.13 25.41 -18.69
N LEU A 136 9.12 24.59 -18.43
CA LEU A 136 7.71 24.95 -18.64
C LEU A 136 6.90 24.78 -17.36
N MET A 137 6.04 25.76 -17.05
CA MET A 137 5.03 25.59 -16.02
C MET A 137 3.85 24.81 -16.60
N ALA A 138 3.33 23.82 -15.87
CA ALA A 138 2.28 22.92 -16.35
C ALA A 138 1.08 23.66 -16.98
N LYS A 139 0.65 24.76 -16.34
CA LYS A 139 -0.45 25.63 -16.80
C LYS A 139 -0.23 26.29 -18.17
N GLN A 140 0.98 26.27 -18.72
CA GLN A 140 1.30 26.75 -20.07
C GLN A 140 0.93 25.73 -21.16
N ARG A 141 0.68 24.45 -20.82
CA ARG A 141 0.05 23.46 -21.70
C ARG A 141 -1.44 23.78 -21.84
N LEU A 142 -1.73 24.81 -22.64
CA LEU A 142 -3.09 25.17 -23.01
C LEU A 142 -3.61 24.28 -24.15
N PRO A 143 -4.95 24.12 -24.29
CA PRO A 143 -5.55 23.55 -25.48
C PRO A 143 -5.13 24.30 -26.76
N ASN A 144 -5.13 23.60 -27.89
CA ASN A 144 -4.76 24.11 -29.23
C ASN A 144 -3.25 24.40 -29.46
N LEU A 145 -2.38 24.06 -28.50
CA LEU A 145 -0.95 23.88 -28.77
C LEU A 145 -0.71 22.55 -29.49
N SER A 146 0.12 22.59 -30.53
CA SER A 146 0.51 21.47 -31.39
C SER A 146 0.92 20.24 -30.59
N ASP A 147 0.41 19.07 -31.01
CA ASP A 147 0.78 17.76 -30.46
C ASP A 147 2.29 17.50 -30.50
N ASP A 148 3.04 18.17 -31.38
CA ASP A 148 4.50 18.13 -31.40
C ASP A 148 5.11 18.42 -30.03
N LEU A 149 4.48 19.27 -29.21
CA LEU A 149 4.92 19.60 -27.85
C LEU A 149 4.88 18.40 -26.90
N MET A 150 4.11 17.35 -27.20
CA MET A 150 3.96 16.14 -26.39
C MET A 150 4.50 14.89 -27.08
N LYS A 151 4.61 14.92 -28.41
CA LYS A 151 5.11 13.81 -29.24
C LYS A 151 6.61 13.88 -29.52
N LYS A 152 7.27 15.02 -29.25
CA LYS A 152 8.70 15.23 -29.51
C LYS A 152 9.44 15.68 -28.25
N GLY A 153 10.71 15.30 -28.18
CA GLY A 153 11.57 15.60 -27.03
C GLY A 153 11.45 14.60 -25.89
N LYS A 154 12.29 14.77 -24.86
CA LYS A 154 12.35 13.95 -23.67
C LYS A 154 11.69 14.69 -22.52
N HIS A 155 10.56 14.18 -22.03
CA HIS A 155 9.75 14.82 -20.99
C HIS A 155 10.11 14.32 -19.60
N PHE A 156 10.09 15.20 -18.60
CA PHE A 156 10.03 14.80 -17.19
C PHE A 156 9.17 15.78 -16.36
N ILE A 157 8.72 15.33 -15.19
CA ILE A 157 7.88 16.10 -14.28
C ILE A 157 8.62 16.36 -12.97
N LEU A 158 8.67 17.63 -12.55
CA LEU A 158 9.13 18.06 -11.23
C LEU A 158 7.92 18.41 -10.36
N ILE A 159 7.65 17.59 -9.34
CA ILE A 159 6.61 17.83 -8.34
C ILE A 159 7.19 18.44 -7.06
N ARG A 160 6.31 19.04 -6.25
CA ARG A 160 6.61 19.45 -4.88
C ARG A 160 5.33 19.45 -4.08
N ASN A 161 5.40 19.05 -2.80
CA ASN A 161 4.25 19.07 -1.91
C ASN A 161 3.58 20.46 -1.87
N PRO A 162 2.26 20.58 -2.13
CA PRO A 162 1.55 21.87 -2.11
C PRO A 162 1.69 22.63 -0.78
N LEU A 163 1.85 21.90 0.34
CA LEU A 163 2.15 22.45 1.66
C LEU A 163 3.38 23.38 1.66
N HIS A 164 4.38 23.10 0.80
CA HIS A 164 5.62 23.86 0.66
C HIS A 164 5.60 24.86 -0.51
N ILE A 165 4.57 24.81 -1.37
CA ILE A 165 4.34 25.77 -2.46
C ILE A 165 3.54 26.97 -1.95
N LEU A 166 2.37 26.70 -1.35
CA LEU A 166 1.27 27.65 -1.19
C LEU A 166 1.65 28.92 -0.43
N SER A 167 2.26 28.80 0.75
CA SER A 167 2.65 29.96 1.59
C SER A 167 3.71 30.87 0.94
N SER A 168 4.45 30.36 -0.05
CA SER A 168 5.37 31.16 -0.85
C SER A 168 4.76 31.65 -2.15
N TYR A 169 3.78 30.94 -2.70
CA TYR A 169 3.10 31.30 -3.95
C TYR A 169 2.17 32.50 -3.74
N ALA A 170 1.40 32.47 -2.65
CA ALA A 170 0.46 33.52 -2.23
C ALA A 170 1.10 34.91 -1.98
N LYS A 171 2.43 34.99 -1.92
CA LYS A 171 3.19 36.25 -1.77
C LYS A 171 3.46 36.96 -3.10
N VAL A 172 3.32 36.25 -4.22
CA VAL A 172 3.66 36.75 -5.56
C VAL A 172 2.42 36.96 -6.40
N VAL A 173 1.44 36.04 -6.32
CA VAL A 173 0.15 36.13 -7.01
C VAL A 173 -0.97 35.56 -6.13
N PRO A 174 -2.24 35.95 -6.35
CA PRO A 174 -3.39 35.28 -5.75
C PRO A 174 -3.36 33.77 -6.08
N PRO A 175 -3.35 32.88 -5.07
CA PRO A 175 -3.23 31.44 -5.31
C PRO A 175 -4.60 30.87 -5.71
N SER A 176 -4.63 30.04 -6.76
CA SER A 176 -5.81 29.27 -7.17
C SER A 176 -5.39 27.91 -7.71
N PHE A 177 -6.32 26.95 -7.75
CA PHE A 177 -6.05 25.59 -8.23
C PHE A 177 -5.49 25.59 -9.67
N THR A 178 -6.11 26.38 -10.56
CA THR A 178 -5.67 26.58 -11.95
C THR A 178 -4.28 27.22 -12.04
N GLU A 179 -3.97 28.19 -11.17
CA GLU A 179 -2.68 28.87 -11.14
C GLU A 179 -1.52 27.97 -10.63
N LEU A 180 -1.82 26.93 -9.85
CA LEU A 180 -0.84 25.91 -9.42
C LEU A 180 -0.54 24.88 -10.52
N GLY A 181 -1.52 24.54 -11.35
CA GLY A 181 -1.35 23.62 -12.49
C GLY A 181 -1.10 22.15 -12.12
N LEU A 182 -1.33 21.73 -10.87
CA LEU A 182 -1.11 20.35 -10.41
C LEU A 182 -2.03 19.33 -11.13
N GLY A 183 -3.29 19.70 -11.39
CA GLY A 183 -4.17 18.91 -12.25
C GLY A 183 -3.66 18.79 -13.69
N VAL A 184 -2.99 19.82 -14.21
CA VAL A 184 -2.40 19.79 -15.57
C VAL A 184 -1.15 18.91 -15.61
N LEU A 185 -0.33 18.87 -14.55
CA LEU A 185 0.76 17.88 -14.44
C LEU A 185 0.25 16.44 -14.49
N VAL A 186 -0.89 16.18 -13.86
CA VAL A 186 -1.56 14.87 -13.92
C VAL A 186 -2.02 14.56 -15.35
N SER A 187 -2.67 15.50 -16.04
CA SER A 187 -3.06 15.31 -17.45
C SER A 187 -1.85 15.06 -18.36
N ILE A 188 -0.76 15.81 -18.18
CA ILE A 188 0.52 15.64 -18.90
C ILE A 188 1.10 14.24 -18.66
N TYR A 189 1.09 13.74 -17.41
CA TYR A 189 1.55 12.40 -17.09
C TYR A 189 0.71 11.35 -17.82
N SER A 190 -0.62 11.44 -17.76
CA SER A 190 -1.52 10.49 -18.44
C SER A 190 -1.37 10.50 -19.96
N GLU A 191 -1.31 11.68 -20.60
CA GLU A 191 -1.14 11.83 -22.06
C GLU A 191 0.15 11.15 -22.54
N LEU A 192 1.26 11.33 -21.81
CA LEU A 192 2.55 10.72 -22.13
C LEU A 192 2.61 9.21 -21.80
N PHE A 193 1.94 8.78 -20.72
CA PHE A 193 1.79 7.37 -20.36
C PHE A 193 1.00 6.59 -21.42
N GLU A 194 -0.14 7.13 -21.86
CA GLU A 194 -0.97 6.53 -22.93
C GLU A 194 -0.25 6.50 -24.29
N ALA A 195 0.62 7.48 -24.56
CA ALA A 195 1.52 7.48 -25.71
C ALA A 195 2.67 6.45 -25.61
N GLY A 196 2.75 5.66 -24.53
CA GLY A 196 3.77 4.63 -24.31
C GLY A 196 5.12 5.15 -23.79
N ASN A 197 5.21 6.45 -23.46
CA ASN A 197 6.43 7.13 -23.02
C ASN A 197 6.23 7.76 -21.62
N PRO A 198 6.07 6.96 -20.55
CA PRO A 198 5.82 7.49 -19.21
C PRO A 198 6.99 8.40 -18.75
N PRO A 199 6.73 9.67 -18.43
CA PRO A 199 7.80 10.62 -18.12
C PRO A 199 8.36 10.32 -16.72
N PRO A 200 9.68 10.45 -16.50
CA PRO A 200 10.26 10.39 -15.17
C PRO A 200 9.66 11.47 -14.27
N VAL A 201 9.33 11.10 -13.03
CA VAL A 201 8.82 12.04 -12.02
C VAL A 201 9.85 12.15 -10.90
N ILE A 202 10.23 13.38 -10.57
CA ILE A 202 11.13 13.69 -9.45
C ILE A 202 10.46 14.64 -8.45
N ASP A 203 10.73 14.44 -7.17
CA ASP A 203 10.28 15.34 -6.10
C ASP A 203 11.33 16.40 -5.78
N ALA A 204 10.89 17.64 -5.60
CA ALA A 204 11.72 18.73 -5.14
C ALA A 204 12.29 18.49 -3.73
N GLU A 205 11.61 17.71 -2.89
CA GLU A 205 12.13 17.30 -1.57
C GLU A 205 13.35 16.38 -1.71
N ASP A 206 13.29 15.37 -2.58
CA ASP A 206 14.41 14.47 -2.87
C ASP A 206 15.59 15.25 -3.48
N LEU A 207 15.32 16.14 -4.42
CA LEU A 207 16.31 17.03 -5.05
C LEU A 207 16.98 18.01 -4.05
N GLN A 208 16.33 18.33 -2.92
CA GLN A 208 16.92 19.14 -1.84
C GLN A 208 17.75 18.31 -0.86
N ASN A 209 17.39 17.04 -0.66
CA ASN A 209 17.98 16.15 0.35
C ASN A 209 19.16 15.35 -0.20
N ASP A 210 19.04 14.79 -1.41
CA ASP A 210 20.13 14.19 -2.18
C ASP A 210 20.10 14.72 -3.63
N PRO A 211 20.73 15.88 -3.88
CA PRO A 211 20.77 16.48 -5.22
C PRO A 211 21.55 15.64 -6.23
N GLU A 212 22.59 14.91 -5.79
CA GLU A 212 23.44 14.14 -6.69
C GLU A 212 22.78 12.82 -7.09
N GLY A 213 22.24 12.05 -6.15
CA GLY A 213 21.46 10.85 -6.44
C GLY A 213 20.27 11.15 -7.35
N THR A 214 19.48 12.16 -6.99
CA THR A 214 18.30 12.57 -7.78
C THR A 214 18.67 12.99 -9.21
N LEU A 215 19.71 13.80 -9.40
CA LEU A 215 20.14 14.22 -10.74
C LEU A 215 20.77 13.08 -11.56
N ARG A 216 21.50 12.15 -10.92
CA ARG A 216 22.03 10.96 -11.60
C ARG A 216 20.90 10.06 -12.10
N CYS A 217 19.89 9.80 -11.27
CA CYS A 217 18.70 9.05 -11.66
C CYS A 217 17.93 9.75 -12.80
N LEU A 218 17.70 11.06 -12.71
CA LEU A 218 17.05 11.82 -13.79
C LEU A 218 17.86 11.78 -15.10
N CYS A 219 19.18 11.96 -15.04
CA CYS A 219 20.02 11.91 -16.23
C CYS A 219 20.01 10.51 -16.88
N HIS A 220 20.02 9.45 -16.07
CA HIS A 220 19.90 8.08 -16.57
C HIS A 220 18.55 7.82 -17.24
N ASP A 221 17.45 8.23 -16.60
CA ASP A 221 16.10 8.08 -17.13
C ASP A 221 15.84 8.92 -18.40
N LEU A 222 16.53 10.05 -18.55
CA LEU A 222 16.53 10.87 -19.77
C LEU A 222 17.57 10.40 -20.82
N ASP A 223 18.35 9.36 -20.55
CA ASP A 223 19.45 8.90 -21.41
C ASP A 223 20.40 10.04 -21.81
N ILE A 224 20.94 10.74 -20.81
CA ILE A 224 21.96 11.78 -20.94
C ILE A 224 23.09 11.59 -19.91
N PRO A 225 24.34 12.00 -20.21
CA PRO A 225 25.43 11.88 -19.24
C PRO A 225 25.25 12.89 -18.10
N PHE A 226 25.33 12.44 -16.84
CA PHE A 226 25.38 13.32 -15.67
C PHE A 226 26.72 14.10 -15.62
N GLN A 227 26.66 15.41 -15.34
CA GLN A 227 27.84 16.25 -15.14
C GLN A 227 27.85 16.82 -13.72
N THR A 228 28.97 16.69 -12.98
CA THR A 228 29.09 17.18 -11.60
C THR A 228 28.97 18.70 -11.47
N THR A 229 29.17 19.45 -12.55
CA THR A 229 28.92 20.90 -12.63
C THR A 229 27.46 21.25 -12.31
N MET A 230 26.51 20.35 -12.60
CA MET A 230 25.08 20.54 -12.33
C MET A 230 24.75 20.79 -10.85
N LEU A 231 25.65 20.46 -9.91
CA LEU A 231 25.41 20.58 -8.48
C LEU A 231 25.59 22.01 -7.92
N LYS A 232 26.30 22.90 -8.63
CA LYS A 232 26.67 24.23 -8.12
C LYS A 232 26.65 25.29 -9.23
N TRP A 233 26.17 26.49 -8.90
CA TRP A 233 26.14 27.65 -9.79
C TRP A 233 26.56 28.91 -9.05
N GLU A 234 26.89 29.97 -9.78
CA GLU A 234 27.14 31.29 -9.18
C GLU A 234 25.82 31.98 -8.76
N ALA A 235 25.88 32.73 -7.67
CA ALA A 235 24.76 33.58 -7.23
C ALA A 235 24.47 34.72 -8.23
N GLY A 236 23.37 35.44 -8.02
CA GLY A 236 22.92 36.55 -8.87
C GLY A 236 22.10 36.13 -10.10
N PRO A 237 21.57 37.10 -10.85
CA PRO A 237 20.81 36.86 -12.08
C PRO A 237 21.64 36.16 -13.16
N LYS A 238 20.95 35.57 -14.14
CA LYS A 238 21.57 34.84 -15.26
C LYS A 238 21.04 35.36 -16.60
N PRO A 239 21.83 35.34 -17.69
CA PRO A 239 21.37 35.76 -19.02
C PRO A 239 20.16 34.97 -19.56
N VAL A 240 19.94 33.76 -19.05
CA VAL A 240 18.81 32.88 -19.38
C VAL A 240 17.54 33.18 -18.56
N ASP A 241 17.58 34.12 -17.62
CA ASP A 241 16.41 34.49 -16.80
C ASP A 241 15.34 35.19 -17.65
N GLY A 242 14.10 34.73 -17.58
CA GLY A 242 12.96 35.41 -18.19
C GLY A 242 12.67 36.78 -17.57
N LEU A 243 11.95 37.64 -18.30
CA LEU A 243 11.60 39.02 -17.91
C LEU A 243 10.92 39.14 -16.53
N TRP A 244 10.27 38.08 -16.06
CA TRP A 244 9.59 38.00 -14.77
C TRP A 244 10.53 37.70 -13.59
N ALA A 245 11.82 37.44 -13.81
CA ALA A 245 12.77 37.10 -12.75
C ALA A 245 12.76 38.03 -11.52
N PRO A 246 12.63 39.37 -11.64
CA PRO A 246 12.55 40.27 -10.48
C PRO A 246 11.42 39.95 -9.48
N TRP A 247 10.34 39.32 -9.93
CA TRP A 247 9.19 38.96 -9.08
C TRP A 247 9.28 37.55 -8.49
N TRP A 248 10.04 36.64 -9.12
CA TRP A 248 10.02 35.22 -8.78
C TRP A 248 11.35 34.68 -8.23
N TYR A 249 12.49 35.24 -8.65
CA TYR A 249 13.81 34.57 -8.58
C TYR A 249 14.73 35.05 -7.44
N ASP A 250 14.30 35.99 -6.60
CA ASP A 250 15.04 36.47 -5.41
C ASP A 250 15.71 35.35 -4.58
N SER A 251 15.00 34.21 -4.41
CA SER A 251 15.53 33.08 -3.64
C SER A 251 16.58 32.23 -4.37
N VAL A 252 16.57 32.18 -5.71
CA VAL A 252 17.56 31.41 -6.49
C VAL A 252 18.77 32.28 -6.86
N HIS A 253 18.58 33.60 -7.03
CA HIS A 253 19.68 34.56 -7.11
C HIS A 253 20.53 34.61 -5.83
N LYS A 254 20.03 34.10 -4.69
CA LYS A 254 20.77 33.95 -3.42
C LYS A 254 21.30 32.53 -3.16
N SER A 255 21.12 31.61 -4.12
CA SER A 255 21.61 30.23 -4.02
C SER A 255 22.83 29.99 -4.91
N THR A 256 23.55 28.91 -4.63
CA THR A 256 24.77 28.49 -5.34
C THR A 256 24.78 26.99 -5.62
N GLY A 257 23.59 26.39 -5.67
CA GLY A 257 23.34 24.96 -5.57
C GLY A 257 22.05 24.67 -4.81
N PHE A 258 21.64 23.40 -4.80
CA PHE A 258 20.51 22.93 -3.99
C PHE A 258 20.86 22.98 -2.49
N LYS A 259 19.87 23.28 -1.66
CA LYS A 259 20.01 23.34 -0.20
C LYS A 259 18.84 22.59 0.43
N ALA A 260 19.11 21.84 1.50
CA ALA A 260 18.10 21.18 2.31
C ALA A 260 16.99 22.15 2.77
N SER A 261 15.81 21.61 3.07
CA SER A 261 14.70 22.41 3.61
C SER A 261 15.03 23.03 4.98
N ARG A 262 14.26 24.02 5.41
CA ARG A 262 14.43 24.62 6.75
C ARG A 262 14.12 23.59 7.83
N ALA A 263 14.98 23.51 8.85
CA ALA A 263 14.79 22.62 10.00
C ALA A 263 13.46 22.84 10.75
N TYR A 264 12.90 24.05 10.69
CA TYR A 264 11.59 24.38 11.26
C TYR A 264 10.68 25.02 10.21
N PRO A 265 9.52 24.39 9.88
CA PRO A 265 8.53 25.00 9.01
C PRO A 265 7.79 26.14 9.72
N VAL A 266 7.32 27.11 8.94
CA VAL A 266 6.39 28.16 9.42
C VAL A 266 4.98 27.55 9.49
N PRO A 267 4.12 27.90 10.46
CA PRO A 267 2.73 27.46 10.49
C PRO A 267 2.01 27.72 9.16
N PHE A 268 1.24 26.73 8.71
CA PHE A 268 0.52 26.83 7.44
C PHE A 268 -0.62 27.86 7.55
N PRO A 269 -0.75 28.84 6.62
CA PRO A 269 -1.77 29.89 6.74
C PRO A 269 -3.20 29.31 6.66
N PRO A 270 -4.07 29.56 7.65
CA PRO A 270 -5.43 29.03 7.65
C PRO A 270 -6.25 29.28 6.37
N PRO A 271 -6.19 30.47 5.71
CA PRO A 271 -6.94 30.73 4.47
C PRO A 271 -6.52 29.92 3.24
N LEU A 272 -5.49 29.06 3.34
CA LEU A 272 -4.98 28.25 2.24
C LEU A 272 -5.31 26.76 2.40
N TYR A 273 -6.04 26.33 3.43
CA TYR A 273 -6.34 24.92 3.68
C TYR A 273 -7.21 24.30 2.58
N ASP A 274 -8.29 24.94 2.17
CA ASP A 274 -9.19 24.42 1.12
C ASP A 274 -8.43 24.18 -0.19
N LEU A 275 -7.49 25.09 -0.53
CA LEU A 275 -6.66 24.96 -1.71
C LEU A 275 -5.56 23.89 -1.54
N LEU A 276 -5.05 23.68 -0.33
CA LEU A 276 -4.15 22.56 -0.02
C LEU A 276 -4.89 21.22 -0.18
N GLU A 277 -6.10 21.10 0.36
CA GLU A 277 -6.95 19.90 0.28
C GLU A 277 -7.29 19.56 -1.17
N GLN A 278 -7.72 20.54 -1.98
CA GLN A 278 -7.92 20.37 -3.42
C GLN A 278 -6.65 19.95 -4.18
N SER A 279 -5.48 20.41 -3.75
CA SER A 279 -4.21 20.19 -4.46
C SER A 279 -3.50 18.89 -4.10
N LEU A 280 -3.67 18.40 -2.87
CA LEU A 280 -2.90 17.28 -2.33
C LEU A 280 -3.12 15.93 -3.04
N PRO A 281 -4.33 15.57 -3.51
CA PRO A 281 -4.55 14.34 -4.27
C PRO A 281 -3.72 14.25 -5.55
N PHE A 282 -3.65 15.33 -6.33
CA PHE A 282 -2.88 15.39 -7.59
C PHE A 282 -1.38 15.22 -7.36
N TYR A 283 -0.84 15.88 -6.34
CA TYR A 283 0.55 15.67 -5.91
C TYR A 283 0.78 14.22 -5.45
N THR A 284 -0.13 13.67 -4.63
CA THR A 284 0.00 12.30 -4.11
C THR A 284 -0.01 11.26 -5.22
N MET A 285 -0.85 11.46 -6.25
CA MET A 285 -0.89 10.56 -7.41
C MET A 285 0.42 10.58 -8.20
N LEU A 286 0.97 11.77 -8.49
CA LEU A 286 2.27 11.87 -9.16
C LEU A 286 3.43 11.35 -8.28
N ARG A 287 3.37 11.53 -6.96
CA ARG A 287 4.41 11.04 -6.03
C ARG A 287 4.51 9.52 -6.02
N ARG A 288 3.42 8.79 -6.29
CA ARG A 288 3.43 7.32 -6.46
C ARG A 288 4.31 6.86 -7.65
N HIS A 289 4.67 7.76 -8.57
CA HIS A 289 5.54 7.49 -9.72
C HIS A 289 6.99 7.97 -9.56
N VAL A 290 7.35 8.59 -8.41
CA VAL A 290 8.73 8.98 -8.12
C VAL A 290 9.56 7.74 -7.81
N LYS A 291 10.64 7.53 -8.57
CA LYS A 291 11.64 6.48 -8.28
C LYS A 291 12.43 6.89 -7.05
N GLN A 292 12.29 6.13 -5.96
CA GLN A 292 12.93 6.45 -4.67
C GLN A 292 14.46 6.49 -4.79
N SER A 293 15.06 7.62 -4.39
CA SER A 293 16.52 7.79 -4.23
C SER A 293 16.95 7.95 -2.75
N SER A 294 16.00 7.85 -1.81
CA SER A 294 16.22 8.11 -0.39
C SER A 294 17.13 7.08 0.28
N SER A 295 18.23 7.55 0.87
CA SER A 295 19.16 6.78 1.70
C SER A 295 18.73 6.63 3.16
N LEU A 296 17.64 7.30 3.59
CA LEU A 296 17.13 7.27 4.96
C LEU A 296 16.01 6.25 5.19
N GLN A 297 15.44 5.72 4.11
CA GLN A 297 14.69 4.46 4.16
C GLN A 297 15.59 3.38 3.59
N LEU A 298 15.99 2.42 4.43
CA LEU A 298 16.18 1.06 3.94
C LEU A 298 14.83 0.64 3.35
N SER A 299 14.67 0.79 2.04
CA SER A 299 13.53 0.30 1.29
C SER A 299 13.60 -1.22 1.29
N LEU A 300 13.20 -1.81 2.42
CA LEU A 300 12.96 -3.23 2.53
C LEU A 300 12.06 -3.62 1.34
N PRO A 301 12.45 -4.62 0.54
CA PRO A 301 11.64 -5.02 -0.61
C PRO A 301 10.22 -5.33 -0.12
N ALA A 302 9.22 -4.88 -0.87
CA ALA A 302 7.82 -5.07 -0.51
C ALA A 302 7.59 -6.55 -0.14
N PRO A 303 7.14 -6.87 1.08
CA PRO A 303 7.07 -8.24 1.55
C PRO A 303 6.06 -9.01 0.70
N SER A 304 6.44 -10.22 0.28
CA SER A 304 5.54 -11.09 -0.49
C SER A 304 4.29 -11.39 0.31
N LEU A 305 3.12 -11.06 -0.24
CA LEU A 305 1.84 -11.42 0.38
C LEU A 305 1.72 -12.95 0.46
N PRO A 306 1.24 -13.52 1.60
CA PRO A 306 1.03 -14.97 1.72
C PRO A 306 0.10 -15.54 0.64
N ILE A 307 -0.84 -14.72 0.14
CA ILE A 307 -1.77 -15.04 -0.94
C ILE A 307 -1.77 -13.86 -1.93
N PRO A 308 -1.24 -14.01 -3.16
CA PRO A 308 -1.16 -12.93 -4.14
C PRO A 308 -2.50 -12.32 -4.53
N ALA A 309 -3.59 -13.09 -4.48
CA ALA A 309 -4.94 -12.60 -4.76
C ALA A 309 -5.42 -11.48 -3.81
N ASN A 310 -4.73 -11.27 -2.67
CA ASN A 310 -5.03 -10.20 -1.73
C ASN A 310 -4.35 -8.85 -2.07
N GLU A 311 -3.59 -8.75 -3.16
CA GLU A 311 -2.90 -7.51 -3.58
C GLU A 311 -3.89 -6.38 -3.93
N LYS A 312 -4.96 -6.70 -4.66
CA LYS A 312 -5.89 -5.72 -5.25
C LYS A 312 -7.33 -5.90 -4.76
N ILE A 313 -7.49 -6.23 -3.49
CA ILE A 313 -8.80 -6.34 -2.85
C ILE A 313 -9.39 -4.96 -2.53
N LEU A 314 -10.71 -4.93 -2.44
CA LEU A 314 -11.51 -3.82 -1.96
C LEU A 314 -11.94 -4.07 -0.51
N VAL A 315 -11.89 -3.04 0.33
CA VAL A 315 -12.23 -3.09 1.76
C VAL A 315 -13.25 -2.01 2.09
N TRP A 316 -14.23 -2.31 2.94
CA TRP A 316 -15.19 -1.31 3.39
C TRP A 316 -14.63 -0.53 4.59
N VAL A 317 -14.71 0.80 4.58
CA VAL A 317 -14.31 1.65 5.70
C VAL A 317 -15.29 2.82 5.82
N GLY A 318 -15.99 2.91 6.95
CA GLY A 318 -17.04 3.89 7.19
C GLY A 318 -18.30 3.55 6.39
N ASP A 319 -18.49 4.27 5.29
CA ASP A 319 -19.60 4.22 4.34
C ASP A 319 -19.16 3.93 2.89
N GLU A 320 -17.85 3.77 2.65
CA GLU A 320 -17.28 3.57 1.32
C GLU A 320 -16.53 2.24 1.16
N LEU A 321 -16.49 1.75 -0.08
CA LEU A 321 -15.67 0.61 -0.50
C LEU A 321 -14.43 1.11 -1.25
N VAL A 322 -13.24 0.91 -0.68
CA VAL A 322 -11.97 1.49 -1.15
C VAL A 322 -10.90 0.42 -1.45
N PRO A 323 -9.89 0.70 -2.30
CA PRO A 323 -8.73 -0.18 -2.47
C PRO A 323 -7.99 -0.45 -1.16
N ARG A 324 -7.38 -1.64 -1.03
CA ARG A 324 -6.56 -2.08 0.11
C ARG A 324 -5.65 -0.98 0.67
N GLU A 325 -4.88 -0.33 -0.20
CA GLU A 325 -3.86 0.67 0.17
C GLU A 325 -4.44 2.03 0.60
N ASP A 326 -5.70 2.31 0.27
CA ASP A 326 -6.39 3.54 0.65
C ASP A 326 -7.29 3.34 1.89
N GLY A 327 -7.49 2.09 2.35
CA GLY A 327 -8.26 1.71 3.53
C GLY A 327 -7.65 2.19 4.85
N LYS A 328 -8.13 3.34 5.34
CA LYS A 328 -7.59 4.02 6.53
C LYS A 328 -8.68 4.67 7.38
N VAL A 329 -8.49 4.72 8.69
CA VAL A 329 -9.30 5.51 9.62
C VAL A 329 -8.59 6.81 9.99
N SER A 330 -9.35 7.79 10.49
CA SER A 330 -8.77 9.04 11.00
C SER A 330 -7.84 8.78 12.19
N VAL A 331 -6.75 9.54 12.33
CA VAL A 331 -5.93 9.54 13.56
C VAL A 331 -6.71 9.98 14.81
N PHE A 332 -7.86 10.63 14.61
CA PHE A 332 -8.80 10.96 15.68
C PHE A 332 -9.83 9.85 15.97
N ASP A 333 -9.81 8.72 15.28
CA ASP A 333 -10.66 7.57 15.62
C ASP A 333 -10.24 6.96 16.97
N SER A 334 -11.22 6.56 17.78
CA SER A 334 -10.99 5.98 19.10
C SER A 334 -10.19 4.68 19.06
N VAL A 335 -10.23 3.91 17.97
CA VAL A 335 -9.40 2.71 17.81
C VAL A 335 -7.91 3.06 17.76
N VAL A 336 -7.55 4.19 17.15
CA VAL A 336 -6.17 4.69 17.05
C VAL A 336 -5.71 5.28 18.38
N GLN A 337 -6.57 6.04 19.05
CA GLN A 337 -6.23 6.71 20.30
C GLN A 337 -6.19 5.80 21.53
N GLY A 338 -6.91 4.67 21.53
CA GLY A 338 -7.03 3.82 22.72
C GLY A 338 -7.62 2.42 22.51
N GLY A 339 -7.57 1.86 21.29
CA GLY A 339 -8.05 0.50 21.00
C GLY A 339 -9.57 0.31 21.15
N ASP A 340 -10.32 1.40 21.17
CA ASP A 340 -11.75 1.48 21.50
C ASP A 340 -12.64 1.09 20.30
N ALA A 341 -12.69 -0.22 20.07
CA ALA A 341 -13.47 -0.88 19.04
C ALA A 341 -13.82 -2.33 19.45
N VAL A 342 -14.88 -2.85 18.86
CA VAL A 342 -15.26 -4.28 18.90
C VAL A 342 -15.06 -4.90 17.52
N TRP A 343 -14.92 -6.22 17.44
CA TRP A 343 -14.70 -6.90 16.17
C TRP A 343 -15.31 -8.31 16.14
N GLU A 344 -15.35 -8.90 14.95
CA GLU A 344 -15.72 -10.28 14.71
C GLU A 344 -14.87 -10.93 13.62
N GLY A 345 -14.68 -12.24 13.72
CA GLY A 345 -14.01 -13.07 12.72
C GLY A 345 -15.01 -13.99 12.05
N LEU A 346 -15.36 -13.72 10.79
CA LEU A 346 -16.34 -14.48 10.00
C LEU A 346 -15.60 -15.34 8.97
N ARG A 347 -16.15 -16.52 8.62
CA ARG A 347 -15.65 -17.34 7.52
C ARG A 347 -16.75 -17.72 6.53
N ILE A 348 -16.35 -17.77 5.27
CA ILE A 348 -17.18 -18.15 4.14
C ILE A 348 -16.84 -19.59 3.73
N TYR A 349 -17.87 -20.43 3.60
CA TYR A 349 -17.80 -21.77 3.00
C TYR A 349 -18.91 -21.89 1.94
N ASP A 350 -18.61 -22.36 0.74
CA ASP A 350 -19.57 -22.56 -0.37
C ASP A 350 -20.69 -21.48 -0.45
N GLY A 351 -20.30 -20.23 -0.62
CA GLY A 351 -21.22 -19.10 -0.79
C GLY A 351 -22.04 -18.72 0.45
N ARG A 352 -21.72 -19.25 1.64
CA ARG A 352 -22.43 -18.97 2.90
C ARG A 352 -21.48 -18.45 3.98
N ILE A 353 -21.96 -17.51 4.79
CA ILE A 353 -21.24 -17.02 5.96
C ILE A 353 -21.68 -17.85 7.17
N PHE A 354 -20.77 -18.68 7.69
CA PHE A 354 -21.08 -19.58 8.79
C PHE A 354 -21.39 -18.79 10.07
N LYS A 355 -22.49 -19.14 10.75
CA LYS A 355 -22.90 -18.57 12.05
C LYS A 355 -22.99 -17.03 12.09
N LEU A 356 -23.33 -16.38 10.97
CA LEU A 356 -23.35 -14.93 10.85
C LEU A 356 -24.23 -14.24 11.90
N ASN A 357 -25.42 -14.77 12.19
CA ASN A 357 -26.33 -14.13 13.13
C ASN A 357 -25.75 -14.15 14.55
N GLU A 358 -25.20 -15.28 14.98
CA GLU A 358 -24.55 -15.44 16.28
C GLU A 358 -23.29 -14.57 16.41
N HIS A 359 -22.52 -14.39 15.33
CA HIS A 359 -21.40 -13.45 15.29
C HIS A 359 -21.89 -12.00 15.45
N LEU A 360 -22.96 -11.60 14.75
CA LEU A 360 -23.51 -10.25 14.89
C LEU A 360 -24.13 -10.03 16.27
N ASP A 361 -24.78 -11.03 16.87
CA ASP A 361 -25.30 -10.95 18.25
C ASP A 361 -24.17 -10.59 19.23
N ARG A 362 -23.04 -11.31 19.16
CA ARG A 362 -21.87 -11.04 20.01
C ARG A 362 -21.19 -9.70 19.73
N LEU A 363 -21.23 -9.22 18.47
CA LEU A 363 -20.77 -7.86 18.12
C LEU A 363 -21.65 -6.80 18.81
N PHE A 364 -22.98 -6.96 18.76
CA PHE A 364 -23.93 -6.06 19.42
C PHE A 364 -23.79 -6.11 20.95
N ASP A 365 -23.65 -7.29 21.55
CA ASP A 365 -23.42 -7.46 22.99
C ASP A 365 -22.11 -6.80 23.43
N SER A 366 -21.03 -6.97 22.66
CA SER A 366 -19.74 -6.33 22.94
C SER A 366 -19.84 -4.81 22.83
N ALA A 367 -20.50 -4.29 21.80
CA ALA A 367 -20.74 -2.85 21.63
C ALA A 367 -21.61 -2.29 22.76
N LYS A 368 -22.61 -3.05 23.21
CA LYS A 368 -23.49 -2.70 24.34
C LYS A 368 -22.73 -2.66 25.66
N ALA A 369 -21.86 -3.64 25.92
CA ALA A 369 -21.01 -3.69 27.11
C ALA A 369 -20.03 -2.50 27.18
N LEU A 370 -19.52 -2.05 26.04
CA LEU A 370 -18.69 -0.84 25.94
C LEU A 370 -19.50 0.47 25.85
N ALA A 371 -20.82 0.43 25.99
CA ALA A 371 -21.73 1.58 25.89
C ALA A 371 -21.57 2.39 24.58
N PHE A 372 -21.51 1.70 23.44
CA PHE A 372 -21.57 2.36 22.12
C PHE A 372 -22.97 2.94 21.89
N ILE A 373 -23.02 4.10 21.23
CA ILE A 373 -24.24 4.76 20.76
C ILE A 373 -24.21 4.83 19.23
N ASN A 374 -25.38 4.93 18.59
CA ASN A 374 -25.51 4.99 17.13
C ASN A 374 -24.78 3.83 16.42
N VAL A 375 -24.91 2.62 16.97
CA VAL A 375 -24.44 1.38 16.34
C VAL A 375 -25.30 1.14 15.07
N PRO A 376 -24.69 0.83 13.90
CA PRO A 376 -25.45 0.52 12.69
C PRO A 376 -26.41 -0.66 12.87
N SER A 377 -27.50 -0.69 12.10
CA SER A 377 -28.43 -1.83 12.15
C SER A 377 -27.79 -3.13 11.65
N ARG A 378 -28.38 -4.27 12.02
CA ARG A 378 -27.91 -5.59 11.56
C ARG A 378 -27.93 -5.67 10.03
N GLU A 379 -28.95 -5.07 9.43
CA GLU A 379 -29.19 -5.05 8.00
C GLU A 379 -28.09 -4.25 7.28
N ALA A 380 -27.73 -3.06 7.78
CA ALA A 380 -26.66 -2.24 7.23
C ALA A 380 -25.28 -2.93 7.35
N ILE A 381 -25.01 -3.62 8.46
CA ILE A 381 -23.77 -4.39 8.63
C ILE A 381 -23.74 -5.58 7.64
N LYS A 382 -24.85 -6.30 7.46
CA LYS A 382 -24.97 -7.38 6.47
C LYS A 382 -24.79 -6.87 5.04
N GLU A 383 -25.38 -5.73 4.70
CA GLU A 383 -25.25 -5.09 3.39
C GLU A 383 -23.79 -4.76 3.07
N ALA A 384 -23.08 -4.06 3.97
CA ALA A 384 -21.65 -3.76 3.82
C ALA A 384 -20.80 -5.03 3.65
N ILE A 385 -21.10 -6.09 4.41
CA ILE A 385 -20.45 -7.40 4.27
C ILE A 385 -20.70 -8.01 2.87
N PHE A 386 -21.95 -8.04 2.41
CA PHE A 386 -22.31 -8.64 1.13
C PHE A 386 -21.77 -7.85 -0.07
N ILE A 387 -21.76 -6.51 -0.01
CA ILE A 387 -21.13 -5.66 -1.02
C ILE A 387 -19.62 -5.95 -1.09
N THR A 388 -18.95 -6.00 0.06
CA THR A 388 -17.50 -6.30 0.13
C THR A 388 -17.18 -7.68 -0.46
N LEU A 389 -17.95 -8.72 -0.14
CA LEU A 389 -17.71 -10.07 -0.67
C LEU A 389 -17.98 -10.17 -2.17
N ASN A 390 -19.11 -9.62 -2.65
CA ASN A 390 -19.45 -9.65 -4.08
C ASN A 390 -18.43 -8.89 -4.93
N SER A 391 -17.99 -7.69 -4.50
CA SER A 391 -17.01 -6.88 -5.22
C SER A 391 -15.62 -7.55 -5.31
N ASN A 392 -15.30 -8.46 -4.39
CA ASN A 392 -14.05 -9.23 -4.42
C ASN A 392 -14.22 -10.66 -5.00
N GLY A 393 -15.43 -11.07 -5.38
CA GLY A 393 -15.71 -12.45 -5.81
C GLY A 393 -15.50 -13.52 -4.73
N MET A 394 -15.49 -13.13 -3.45
CA MET A 394 -15.16 -13.98 -2.30
C MET A 394 -16.36 -14.83 -1.87
N PHE A 395 -16.55 -15.96 -2.55
CA PHE A 395 -17.63 -16.91 -2.24
C PHE A 395 -17.15 -18.18 -1.52
N ASP A 396 -15.87 -18.37 -1.25
CA ASP A 396 -15.35 -19.52 -0.50
C ASP A 396 -13.96 -19.21 0.06
N ASN A 397 -13.43 -20.01 0.99
CA ASN A 397 -12.03 -19.92 1.46
C ASN A 397 -11.58 -18.48 1.85
N ALA A 398 -12.51 -17.68 2.37
CA ALA A 398 -12.30 -16.29 2.74
C ALA A 398 -12.59 -16.08 4.23
N HIS A 399 -11.93 -15.08 4.82
CA HIS A 399 -12.16 -14.65 6.19
C HIS A 399 -12.39 -13.14 6.25
N ILE A 400 -13.39 -12.71 7.02
CA ILE A 400 -13.66 -11.30 7.29
C ILE A 400 -13.22 -10.96 8.71
N ARG A 401 -12.32 -9.97 8.85
CA ARG A 401 -12.19 -9.21 10.10
C ARG A 401 -13.19 -8.05 10.02
N LEU A 402 -14.36 -8.26 10.61
CA LEU A 402 -15.37 -7.21 10.79
C LEU A 402 -14.96 -6.38 12.00
N THR A 403 -14.87 -5.06 11.92
CA THR A 403 -14.54 -4.21 13.08
C THR A 403 -15.51 -3.04 13.14
N LEU A 404 -15.97 -2.70 14.34
CA LEU A 404 -16.77 -1.50 14.61
C LEU A 404 -16.03 -0.66 15.65
N THR A 405 -15.50 0.49 15.24
CA THR A 405 -14.93 1.47 16.15
C THR A 405 -16.03 2.34 16.76
N ARG A 406 -15.78 2.94 17.92
CA ARG A 406 -16.68 4.01 18.43
C ARG A 406 -16.64 5.27 17.55
N GLY A 407 -15.73 5.33 16.58
CA GLY A 407 -15.64 6.34 15.53
C GLY A 407 -14.63 7.44 15.81
N LYS A 408 -14.61 8.41 14.88
CA LYS A 408 -13.86 9.66 14.97
C LYS A 408 -14.29 10.48 16.19
N LYS A 409 -13.32 11.07 16.90
CA LYS A 409 -13.54 12.07 17.94
C LYS A 409 -13.43 13.50 17.40
N VAL A 410 -14.16 14.45 17.98
CA VAL A 410 -14.02 15.89 17.69
C VAL A 410 -12.72 16.50 18.21
N THR A 411 -12.11 15.87 19.21
CA THR A 411 -10.80 16.23 19.76
C THR A 411 -10.12 15.00 20.36
N SER A 412 -8.83 15.07 20.66
CA SER A 412 -8.13 13.99 21.35
C SER A 412 -8.51 13.95 22.83
N GLY A 413 -8.68 12.74 23.38
CA GLY A 413 -9.02 12.54 24.79
C GLY A 413 -9.67 11.20 25.09
N MET A 414 -9.59 10.77 26.35
CA MET A 414 -10.09 9.45 26.76
C MET A 414 -11.61 9.32 26.72
N SER A 415 -12.36 10.39 27.05
CA SER A 415 -13.82 10.34 27.16
C SER A 415 -14.50 9.89 25.84
N PRO A 416 -15.46 8.95 25.88
CA PRO A 416 -16.27 8.59 24.72
C PRO A 416 -17.28 9.68 24.35
N ALA A 417 -17.49 10.71 25.19
CA ALA A 417 -18.38 11.83 24.87
C ALA A 417 -17.91 12.69 23.67
N PHE A 418 -16.66 12.53 23.24
CA PHE A 418 -16.13 13.19 22.04
C PHE A 418 -16.47 12.47 20.73
N ASN A 419 -17.07 11.27 20.78
CA ASN A 419 -17.48 10.47 19.63
C ASN A 419 -18.80 10.95 19.01
N LEU A 420 -18.76 12.14 18.41
CA LEU A 420 -19.95 12.81 17.88
C LEU A 420 -20.23 12.53 16.38
N TYR A 421 -19.33 11.81 15.69
CA TYR A 421 -19.47 11.48 14.27
C TYR A 421 -20.17 10.13 14.00
N GLY A 422 -20.53 9.37 15.04
CA GLY A 422 -21.05 8.00 14.92
C GLY A 422 -19.95 6.93 14.81
N CYS A 423 -20.34 5.65 14.84
CA CYS A 423 -19.40 4.52 14.76
C CYS A 423 -18.81 4.37 13.35
N THR A 424 -17.58 3.84 13.23
CA THR A 424 -16.97 3.51 11.93
C THR A 424 -16.92 2.00 11.74
N LEU A 425 -17.64 1.50 10.73
CA LEU A 425 -17.64 0.10 10.33
C LEU A 425 -16.47 -0.20 9.39
N ILE A 426 -15.80 -1.34 9.57
CA ILE A 426 -14.71 -1.81 8.73
C ILE A 426 -14.98 -3.26 8.36
N VAL A 427 -15.01 -3.57 7.06
CA VAL A 427 -15.12 -4.94 6.53
C VAL A 427 -13.84 -5.27 5.77
N LEU A 428 -12.90 -5.95 6.45
CA LEU A 428 -11.67 -6.46 5.85
C LEU A 428 -11.86 -7.94 5.49
N ALA A 429 -12.24 -8.21 4.25
CA ALA A 429 -12.31 -9.57 3.70
C ALA A 429 -11.00 -9.92 2.97
N GLU A 430 -10.41 -11.08 3.26
CA GLU A 430 -9.22 -11.60 2.57
C GLU A 430 -9.45 -13.05 2.14
N TRP A 431 -8.88 -13.45 0.99
CA TRP A 431 -8.66 -14.86 0.67
C TRP A 431 -7.74 -15.44 1.74
N LYS A 432 -8.23 -16.44 2.48
CA LYS A 432 -7.59 -16.95 3.68
C LYS A 432 -8.17 -18.34 4.00
N PRO A 433 -7.47 -19.43 3.63
CA PRO A 433 -7.82 -20.79 4.05
C PRO A 433 -7.57 -20.96 5.57
N PRO A 434 -7.89 -22.12 6.17
CA PRO A 434 -7.48 -22.43 7.54
C PRO A 434 -5.98 -22.25 7.75
N VAL A 435 -5.60 -21.61 8.87
CA VAL A 435 -4.22 -21.15 9.12
C VAL A 435 -3.34 -22.13 9.89
N TYR A 436 -3.92 -23.21 10.43
CA TYR A 436 -3.22 -24.24 11.19
C TYR A 436 -3.32 -25.60 10.51
N ASP A 437 -2.37 -26.49 10.81
CA ASP A 437 -2.40 -27.86 10.33
C ASP A 437 -3.43 -28.70 11.10
N ASN A 438 -4.66 -28.70 10.59
CA ASN A 438 -5.75 -29.54 11.09
C ASN A 438 -5.54 -31.05 10.77
N PHE A 439 -4.51 -31.41 9.98
CA PHE A 439 -4.18 -32.79 9.66
C PHE A 439 -3.10 -33.40 10.59
N SER A 440 -1.91 -32.82 10.73
CA SER A 440 -0.88 -33.38 11.62
C SER A 440 -0.91 -32.84 13.06
N GLY A 441 -1.52 -31.66 13.26
CA GLY A 441 -1.62 -30.98 14.55
C GLY A 441 -0.48 -29.98 14.79
N ILE A 442 -0.62 -29.21 15.87
CA ILE A 442 0.28 -28.10 16.23
C ILE A 442 1.03 -28.33 17.55
N THR A 443 2.09 -27.55 17.76
CA THR A 443 2.85 -27.44 19.00
C THR A 443 2.41 -26.20 19.79
N LEU A 444 2.10 -26.39 21.07
CA LEU A 444 1.74 -25.33 22.00
C LEU A 444 2.83 -25.11 23.06
N VAL A 445 2.93 -23.88 23.56
CA VAL A 445 3.71 -23.51 24.76
C VAL A 445 2.84 -22.71 25.72
N THR A 446 3.10 -22.80 27.02
CA THR A 446 2.40 -21.99 28.02
C THR A 446 3.06 -20.62 28.15
N ALA A 447 2.28 -19.56 27.96
CA ALA A 447 2.72 -18.18 28.13
C ALA A 447 2.84 -17.79 29.62
N THR A 448 3.80 -16.92 29.92
CA THR A 448 3.89 -16.20 31.20
C THR A 448 2.85 -15.09 31.27
N THR A 449 2.50 -14.46 30.14
CA THR A 449 1.38 -13.51 30.06
C THR A 449 0.06 -14.17 30.47
N ARG A 450 -0.58 -13.65 31.53
CA ARG A 450 -1.88 -14.11 32.02
C ARG A 450 -3.03 -13.50 31.22
N ARG A 451 -4.14 -14.23 31.11
CA ARG A 451 -5.32 -13.77 30.36
C ARG A 451 -6.08 -12.67 31.11
N ASN A 452 -6.71 -11.76 30.37
CA ASN A 452 -7.46 -10.65 30.96
C ASN A 452 -8.54 -11.15 31.94
N SER A 453 -8.69 -10.45 33.07
CA SER A 453 -9.74 -10.72 34.06
C SER A 453 -10.98 -9.87 33.79
N PRO A 454 -12.20 -10.38 34.08
CA PRO A 454 -13.41 -9.56 34.19
C PRO A 454 -13.28 -8.34 35.10
N ASN A 455 -12.36 -8.36 36.06
CA ASN A 455 -12.06 -7.23 36.96
C ASN A 455 -11.28 -6.08 36.28
N CYS A 456 -10.79 -6.27 35.05
CA CYS A 456 -10.00 -5.27 34.33
C CYS A 456 -10.61 -5.00 32.95
N VAL A 457 -10.58 -6.00 32.06
CA VAL A 457 -11.14 -5.95 30.71
C VAL A 457 -11.70 -7.34 30.42
N ASP A 458 -13.02 -7.53 30.52
CA ASP A 458 -13.60 -8.88 30.40
C ASP A 458 -13.38 -9.45 28.99
N SER A 459 -12.70 -10.60 28.92
CA SER A 459 -12.45 -11.37 27.71
C SER A 459 -13.72 -11.79 26.96
N LYS A 460 -14.90 -11.72 27.58
CA LYS A 460 -16.20 -11.93 26.92
C LYS A 460 -16.54 -10.83 25.92
N ILE A 461 -16.01 -9.62 26.10
CA ILE A 461 -16.13 -8.51 25.15
C ILE A 461 -15.13 -8.75 24.03
N HIS A 462 -15.60 -8.89 22.78
CA HIS A 462 -14.73 -9.14 21.64
C HIS A 462 -14.09 -7.83 21.13
N HIS A 463 -13.19 -7.29 21.94
CA HIS A 463 -12.59 -5.95 21.80
C HIS A 463 -11.28 -5.94 20.98
N ASN A 464 -10.88 -4.77 20.47
CA ASN A 464 -9.61 -4.59 19.75
C ASN A 464 -8.36 -4.46 20.65
N ASN A 465 -8.49 -4.42 21.98
CA ASN A 465 -7.38 -4.36 22.93
C ASN A 465 -6.59 -5.68 23.06
N LEU A 466 -6.04 -6.16 21.94
CA LEU A 466 -5.41 -7.48 21.79
C LEU A 466 -3.94 -7.53 22.20
N ILE A 467 -3.37 -6.49 22.82
CA ILE A 467 -1.95 -6.48 23.23
C ILE A 467 -1.62 -7.63 24.21
N ASN A 468 -2.56 -8.01 25.08
CA ASN A 468 -2.47 -9.18 25.96
C ASN A 468 -2.22 -10.47 25.16
N ASN A 469 -3.02 -10.70 24.12
CA ASN A 469 -2.93 -11.84 23.22
C ASN A 469 -1.64 -11.79 22.36
N ILE A 470 -1.27 -10.61 21.87
CA ILE A 470 -0.06 -10.41 21.04
C ILE A 470 1.21 -10.72 21.85
N LEU A 471 1.29 -10.32 23.12
CA LEU A 471 2.42 -10.63 23.99
C LEU A 471 2.59 -12.14 24.18
N ALA A 472 1.50 -12.86 24.47
CA ALA A 472 1.53 -14.33 24.53
C ALA A 472 1.95 -14.97 23.19
N LYS A 473 1.51 -14.42 22.05
CA LYS A 473 1.96 -14.90 20.73
C LYS A 473 3.43 -14.59 20.44
N VAL A 474 3.99 -13.49 20.97
CA VAL A 474 5.44 -13.22 20.92
C VAL A 474 6.21 -14.25 21.72
N GLU A 475 5.75 -14.62 22.93
CA GLU A 475 6.35 -15.71 23.71
C GLU A 475 6.31 -17.04 22.93
N GLY A 476 5.16 -17.37 22.33
CA GLY A 476 4.99 -18.55 21.47
C GLY A 476 5.98 -18.60 20.30
N ASN A 477 6.09 -17.49 19.56
CA ASN A 477 7.00 -17.39 18.42
C ASN A 477 8.48 -17.53 18.84
N LEU A 478 8.88 -16.93 19.97
CA LEU A 478 10.25 -17.05 20.50
C LEU A 478 10.57 -18.47 20.98
N ALA A 479 9.57 -19.19 21.52
CA ALA A 479 9.66 -20.61 21.84
C ALA A 479 9.56 -21.55 20.62
N LYS A 480 9.32 -21.02 19.42
CA LYS A 480 9.07 -21.76 18.16
C LYS A 480 7.85 -22.69 18.24
N ALA A 481 6.83 -22.28 18.99
CA ALA A 481 5.51 -22.92 19.04
C ALA A 481 4.52 -22.24 18.09
N ASP A 482 3.51 -22.97 17.63
CA ASP A 482 2.51 -22.50 16.68
C ASP A 482 1.49 -21.58 17.35
N ASP A 483 1.15 -21.82 18.62
CA ASP A 483 0.28 -20.96 19.43
C ASP A 483 0.63 -21.09 20.93
N ALA A 484 0.16 -20.15 21.77
CA ALA A 484 0.51 -20.10 23.19
C ALA A 484 -0.72 -20.22 24.12
N ILE A 485 -0.69 -21.17 25.06
CA ILE A 485 -1.70 -21.37 26.10
C ILE A 485 -1.58 -20.26 27.15
N MET A 486 -2.69 -19.59 27.46
CA MET A 486 -2.77 -18.55 28.47
C MET A 486 -3.52 -19.07 29.71
N LEU A 487 -2.96 -18.75 30.89
CA LEU A 487 -3.56 -19.10 32.18
C LEU A 487 -4.37 -17.93 32.76
N ASP A 488 -5.40 -18.25 33.55
CA ASP A 488 -6.13 -17.30 34.38
C ASP A 488 -5.30 -16.79 35.57
N LYS A 489 -5.85 -15.84 36.33
CA LYS A 489 -5.17 -15.25 37.50
C LYS A 489 -4.84 -16.26 38.62
N ASP A 490 -5.49 -17.42 38.63
CA ASP A 490 -5.35 -18.46 39.65
C ASP A 490 -4.49 -19.64 39.17
N GLY A 491 -3.98 -19.60 37.93
CA GLY A 491 -3.10 -20.61 37.34
C GLY A 491 -3.81 -21.76 36.60
N PHE A 492 -5.11 -21.67 36.34
CA PHE A 492 -5.85 -22.63 35.51
C PHE A 492 -5.80 -22.23 34.04
N VAL A 493 -5.94 -23.19 33.13
CA VAL A 493 -5.95 -22.91 31.68
C VAL A 493 -7.22 -22.15 31.30
N SER A 494 -7.08 -21.08 30.51
CA SER A 494 -8.20 -20.25 30.06
C SER A 494 -8.51 -20.47 28.56
N GLU A 495 -7.58 -20.11 27.69
CA GLU A 495 -7.62 -20.28 26.24
C GLU A 495 -6.20 -20.16 25.69
N THR A 496 -5.97 -20.31 24.37
CA THR A 496 -4.73 -19.82 23.76
C THR A 496 -4.83 -18.33 23.46
N ASN A 497 -3.74 -17.71 22.99
CA ASN A 497 -3.77 -16.32 22.54
C ASN A 497 -4.77 -16.03 21.40
N ALA A 498 -5.32 -17.03 20.70
CA ALA A 498 -6.24 -16.83 19.58
C ALA A 498 -7.45 -17.78 19.52
N THR A 499 -7.48 -18.87 20.30
CA THR A 499 -8.50 -19.92 20.20
C THR A 499 -8.86 -20.52 21.56
N ASN A 500 -10.12 -20.95 21.75
CA ASN A 500 -10.48 -21.71 22.95
C ASN A 500 -9.86 -23.12 22.90
N ILE A 501 -9.77 -23.82 24.02
CA ILE A 501 -9.06 -25.10 24.14
C ILE A 501 -9.90 -26.19 24.82
N PHE A 502 -9.73 -27.44 24.36
CA PHE A 502 -10.39 -28.65 24.84
C PHE A 502 -9.37 -29.77 25.06
N MET A 503 -9.65 -30.67 26.00
CA MET A 503 -8.90 -31.91 26.19
C MET A 503 -9.83 -33.13 26.22
N VAL A 504 -9.27 -34.29 25.92
CA VAL A 504 -9.90 -35.60 26.16
C VAL A 504 -9.09 -36.35 27.22
N LYS A 505 -9.78 -36.93 28.19
CA LYS A 505 -9.19 -37.94 29.09
C LYS A 505 -10.15 -39.08 29.33
N LYS A 506 -9.71 -40.32 29.07
CA LYS A 506 -10.50 -41.56 29.19
C LYS A 506 -11.86 -41.47 28.46
N GLY A 507 -11.87 -40.85 27.27
CA GLY A 507 -13.07 -40.65 26.45
C GLY A 507 -14.01 -39.51 26.91
N ILE A 508 -13.68 -38.81 27.99
CA ILE A 508 -14.42 -37.63 28.47
C ILE A 508 -13.80 -36.37 27.88
N VAL A 509 -14.61 -35.52 27.25
CA VAL A 509 -14.20 -34.20 26.75
C VAL A 509 -14.31 -33.17 27.89
N SER A 510 -13.34 -32.28 28.01
CA SER A 510 -13.39 -31.15 28.95
C SER A 510 -12.86 -29.86 28.32
N THR A 511 -13.44 -28.73 28.72
CA THR A 511 -12.98 -27.38 28.34
C THR A 511 -13.04 -26.44 29.55
N PRO A 512 -12.16 -25.43 29.66
CA PRO A 512 -12.28 -24.37 30.65
C PRO A 512 -13.66 -23.70 30.63
N HIS A 513 -14.16 -23.27 31.79
CA HIS A 513 -15.29 -22.33 31.85
C HIS A 513 -14.94 -21.01 31.13
N ALA A 514 -15.95 -20.33 30.60
CA ALA A 514 -15.82 -19.01 29.96
C ALA A 514 -15.59 -17.84 30.95
N ASP A 515 -14.86 -18.10 32.05
CA ASP A 515 -14.62 -17.13 33.11
C ASP A 515 -13.62 -16.04 32.67
N TYR A 516 -12.51 -16.48 32.04
CA TYR A 516 -11.36 -15.65 31.62
C TYR A 516 -11.12 -15.65 30.10
N CYS A 517 -11.87 -16.44 29.34
CA CYS A 517 -11.73 -16.57 27.88
C CYS A 517 -12.95 -16.01 27.13
N LEU A 518 -12.81 -15.82 25.82
CA LEU A 518 -13.94 -15.43 24.96
C LEU A 518 -14.90 -16.64 24.81
N PRO A 519 -16.23 -16.49 24.98
CA PRO A 519 -17.18 -17.54 24.61
C PRO A 519 -17.23 -17.65 23.08
N GLY A 520 -16.35 -18.51 22.52
CA GLY A 520 -16.21 -18.70 21.09
C GLY A 520 -17.44 -19.33 20.45
N ILE A 521 -17.88 -18.81 19.31
CA ILE A 521 -18.97 -19.42 18.53
C ILE A 521 -18.56 -20.79 17.99
N THR A 522 -17.28 -20.97 17.62
CA THR A 522 -16.72 -22.29 17.30
C THR A 522 -16.70 -23.22 18.52
N ARG A 523 -16.38 -22.71 19.72
CA ARG A 523 -16.44 -23.48 20.98
C ARG A 523 -17.87 -23.95 21.28
N ALA A 524 -18.86 -23.06 21.19
CA ALA A 524 -20.27 -23.41 21.38
C ALA A 524 -20.73 -24.45 20.36
N THR A 525 -20.41 -24.25 19.07
CA THR A 525 -20.71 -25.22 18.00
C THR A 525 -20.05 -26.58 18.27
N VAL A 526 -18.80 -26.61 18.75
CA VAL A 526 -18.09 -27.86 19.09
C VAL A 526 -18.69 -28.53 20.32
N ILE A 527 -19.18 -27.77 21.31
CA ILE A 527 -19.93 -28.30 22.46
C ILE A 527 -21.20 -29.03 21.98
N ASP A 528 -21.99 -28.40 21.11
CA ASP A 528 -23.20 -29.01 20.53
C ASP A 528 -22.87 -30.30 19.76
N LEU A 529 -21.78 -30.29 18.98
CA LEU A 529 -21.32 -31.46 18.23
C LEU A 529 -20.81 -32.59 19.14
N VAL A 530 -20.07 -32.28 20.20
CA VAL A 530 -19.59 -33.27 21.19
C VAL A 530 -20.78 -33.99 21.85
N LEU A 531 -21.81 -33.24 22.23
CA LEU A 531 -23.05 -33.79 22.81
C LEU A 531 -23.83 -34.62 21.77
N LYS A 532 -23.99 -34.12 20.53
CA LYS A 532 -24.66 -34.82 19.42
C LYS A 532 -23.96 -36.13 19.05
N GLU A 533 -22.64 -36.17 19.15
CA GLU A 533 -21.81 -37.36 18.90
C GLU A 533 -21.75 -38.33 20.09
N ASN A 534 -22.54 -38.07 21.15
CA ASN A 534 -22.73 -38.87 22.37
C ASN A 534 -21.47 -39.00 23.26
N PHE A 535 -20.60 -37.99 23.26
CA PHE A 535 -19.50 -37.91 24.21
C PHE A 535 -19.91 -37.19 25.50
N VAL A 536 -19.30 -37.59 26.62
CA VAL A 536 -19.44 -36.87 27.90
C VAL A 536 -18.63 -35.58 27.82
N LEU A 537 -19.27 -34.45 28.14
CA LEU A 537 -18.65 -33.13 28.17
C LEU A 537 -18.68 -32.56 29.60
N HIS A 538 -17.56 -31.97 30.02
CA HIS A 538 -17.48 -31.17 31.25
C HIS A 538 -16.87 -29.79 30.97
N GLU A 539 -17.65 -28.73 31.17
CA GLU A 539 -17.12 -27.39 31.39
C GLU A 539 -16.68 -27.31 32.85
N ARG A 540 -15.39 -27.06 33.10
CA ARG A 540 -14.80 -27.04 34.45
C ARG A 540 -13.50 -26.25 34.47
N ARG A 541 -12.97 -25.96 35.66
CA ARG A 541 -11.56 -25.54 35.80
C ARG A 541 -10.63 -26.71 35.49
N ILE A 542 -9.56 -26.46 34.76
CA ILE A 542 -8.58 -27.46 34.32
C ILE A 542 -7.17 -26.92 34.57
N SER A 543 -6.36 -27.68 35.28
CA SER A 543 -4.95 -27.33 35.54
C SER A 543 -4.07 -27.63 34.32
N LEU A 544 -2.94 -26.95 34.19
CA LEU A 544 -1.99 -27.20 33.11
C LEU A 544 -1.47 -28.66 33.09
N SER A 545 -1.28 -29.25 34.28
CA SER A 545 -0.86 -30.65 34.46
C SER A 545 -1.85 -31.67 33.86
N GLU A 546 -3.14 -31.34 33.80
CA GLU A 546 -4.15 -32.19 33.16
C GLU A 546 -4.07 -32.11 31.64
N PHE A 547 -3.76 -30.94 31.07
CA PHE A 547 -3.47 -30.80 29.64
C PHE A 547 -2.18 -31.54 29.25
N HIS A 548 -1.12 -31.44 30.07
CA HIS A 548 0.14 -32.19 29.87
C HIS A 548 -0.05 -33.72 29.93
N SER A 549 -1.12 -34.20 30.55
CA SER A 549 -1.43 -35.63 30.71
C SER A 549 -2.71 -36.06 29.97
N ALA A 550 -3.23 -35.22 29.07
CA ALA A 550 -4.40 -35.52 28.24
C ALA A 550 -4.12 -36.63 27.22
N ASP A 551 -5.17 -37.33 26.81
CA ASP A 551 -5.09 -38.35 25.75
C ASP A 551 -5.18 -37.68 24.36
N GLU A 552 -5.96 -36.61 24.24
CA GLU A 552 -6.06 -35.73 23.06
C GLU A 552 -6.24 -34.28 23.52
N VAL A 553 -5.76 -33.30 22.75
CA VAL A 553 -6.01 -31.86 22.95
C VAL A 553 -6.31 -31.22 21.60
N TRP A 554 -7.23 -30.25 21.58
CA TRP A 554 -7.47 -29.42 20.40
C TRP A 554 -7.86 -27.99 20.78
N THR A 555 -7.72 -27.08 19.83
CA THR A 555 -8.21 -25.70 19.94
C THR A 555 -9.34 -25.43 18.96
N THR A 556 -10.13 -24.37 19.20
CA THR A 556 -11.28 -23.98 18.36
C THR A 556 -11.36 -22.48 18.12
N GLY A 557 -11.55 -22.07 16.87
CA GLY A 557 -11.88 -20.69 16.51
C GLY A 557 -12.02 -20.50 14.99
N THR A 558 -12.73 -19.47 14.54
CA THR A 558 -13.15 -19.31 13.12
C THR A 558 -12.01 -19.42 12.09
N MET A 559 -10.80 -18.95 12.45
CA MET A 559 -9.63 -18.97 11.58
C MET A 559 -8.95 -20.34 11.46
N GLY A 560 -8.89 -21.11 12.56
CA GLY A 560 -8.24 -22.42 12.64
C GLY A 560 -9.21 -23.60 12.53
N GLU A 561 -10.52 -23.35 12.59
CA GLU A 561 -11.57 -24.38 12.71
C GLU A 561 -11.43 -25.15 14.04
N LEU A 562 -10.99 -26.41 13.97
CA LEU A 562 -10.75 -27.32 15.09
C LEU A 562 -9.36 -27.95 14.89
N THR A 563 -8.37 -27.39 15.58
CA THR A 563 -6.94 -27.69 15.37
C THR A 563 -6.40 -28.61 16.47
N PRO A 564 -5.90 -29.82 16.15
CA PRO A 564 -5.30 -30.71 17.14
C PRO A 564 -3.99 -30.16 17.70
N ALA A 565 -3.72 -30.34 18.98
CA ALA A 565 -2.43 -30.04 19.60
C ALA A 565 -1.76 -31.35 20.04
N VAL A 566 -0.58 -31.64 19.47
CA VAL A 566 0.14 -32.93 19.66
C VAL A 566 1.35 -32.79 20.59
N VAL A 567 1.81 -31.57 20.85
CA VAL A 567 2.88 -31.26 21.81
C VAL A 567 2.49 -30.03 22.64
N ILE A 568 2.70 -30.08 23.95
CA ILE A 568 2.51 -28.95 24.88
C ILE A 568 3.75 -28.85 25.78
N ASP A 569 4.41 -27.69 25.81
CA ASP A 569 5.61 -27.44 26.65
C ASP A 569 6.70 -28.51 26.47
N GLY A 570 6.91 -28.97 25.23
CA GLY A 570 7.85 -30.04 24.89
C GLY A 570 7.43 -31.46 25.30
N ARG A 571 6.21 -31.65 25.83
CA ARG A 571 5.63 -32.96 26.17
C ARG A 571 4.68 -33.41 25.06
N VAL A 572 4.81 -34.66 24.65
CA VAL A 572 3.89 -35.29 23.70
C VAL A 572 2.52 -35.48 24.36
N VAL A 573 1.45 -35.07 23.67
CA VAL A 573 0.06 -35.34 24.07
C VAL A 573 -0.34 -36.72 23.53
N GLY A 574 -0.88 -37.58 24.38
CA GLY A 574 -1.26 -38.94 23.99
C GLY A 574 -0.09 -39.74 23.38
N ASP A 575 -0.25 -40.18 22.13
CA ASP A 575 0.77 -40.85 21.32
C ASP A 575 1.45 -39.94 20.28
N GLY A 576 1.21 -38.63 20.35
CA GLY A 576 1.72 -37.62 19.42
C GLY A 576 0.98 -37.56 18.08
N LYS A 577 -0.20 -38.17 17.97
CA LYS A 577 -1.05 -38.11 16.77
C LYS A 577 -2.42 -37.50 17.08
N VAL A 578 -3.12 -37.11 16.01
CA VAL A 578 -4.51 -36.64 16.12
C VAL A 578 -5.41 -37.83 16.48
N GLY A 579 -5.97 -37.80 17.68
CA GLY A 579 -6.76 -38.89 18.23
C GLY A 579 -8.17 -39.05 17.62
N PRO A 580 -8.84 -40.19 17.92
CA PRO A 580 -10.12 -40.56 17.31
C PRO A 580 -11.28 -39.63 17.69
N VAL A 581 -11.32 -39.06 18.90
CA VAL A 581 -12.39 -38.14 19.29
C VAL A 581 -12.26 -36.85 18.47
N THR A 582 -11.05 -36.29 18.41
CA THR A 582 -10.72 -35.10 17.62
C THR A 582 -11.11 -35.31 16.15
N ARG A 583 -10.75 -36.44 15.54
CA ARG A 583 -11.14 -36.77 14.15
C ARG A 583 -12.64 -36.86 13.94
N LYS A 584 -13.39 -37.43 14.89
CA LYS A 584 -14.86 -37.54 14.79
C LYS A 584 -15.50 -36.15 14.81
N ILE A 585 -15.09 -35.27 15.73
CA ILE A 585 -15.62 -33.90 15.81
C ILE A 585 -15.16 -33.03 14.63
N GLN A 586 -13.93 -33.16 14.14
CA GLN A 586 -13.49 -32.49 12.89
C GLN A 586 -14.39 -32.86 11.70
N SER A 587 -14.75 -34.15 11.57
CA SER A 587 -15.60 -34.64 10.50
C SER A 587 -17.02 -34.09 10.60
N ALA A 588 -17.59 -34.08 11.82
CA ALA A 588 -18.91 -33.51 12.09
C ALA A 588 -18.95 -31.98 11.87
N TYR A 589 -17.89 -31.26 12.26
CA TYR A 589 -17.77 -29.82 12.02
C TYR A 589 -17.71 -29.50 10.53
N ARG A 590 -16.88 -30.22 9.75
CA ARG A 590 -16.78 -30.06 8.30
C ARG A 590 -18.11 -30.28 7.58
N ALA A 591 -18.87 -31.31 7.98
CA ALA A 591 -20.20 -31.56 7.44
C ALA A 591 -21.15 -30.39 7.74
N LEU A 592 -21.18 -29.90 8.98
CA LEU A 592 -22.01 -28.78 9.38
C LEU A 592 -21.67 -27.48 8.63
N THR A 593 -20.39 -27.18 8.42
CA THR A 593 -19.96 -25.97 7.69
C THR A 593 -20.29 -26.01 6.19
N ALA A 594 -20.44 -27.20 5.60
CA ALA A 594 -20.82 -27.34 4.19
C ALA A 594 -22.32 -27.10 3.95
N GLU A 595 -23.16 -27.32 4.96
CA GLU A 595 -24.62 -27.31 4.83
C GLU A 595 -25.30 -26.07 5.43
N SER A 596 -24.58 -25.26 6.22
CA SER A 596 -25.17 -24.17 7.03
C SER A 596 -24.42 -22.84 6.96
N GLY A 597 -25.14 -21.76 7.30
CA GLY A 597 -24.66 -20.38 7.22
C GLY A 597 -25.61 -19.51 6.40
N GLU A 598 -25.45 -18.19 6.53
CA GLU A 598 -26.25 -17.20 5.78
C GLU A 598 -25.79 -17.18 4.31
N PRO A 599 -26.66 -17.44 3.32
CA PRO A 599 -26.28 -17.34 1.91
C PRO A 599 -25.88 -15.91 1.53
N ILE A 600 -24.75 -15.76 0.84
CA ILE A 600 -24.33 -14.50 0.25
C ILE A 600 -25.26 -14.21 -0.95
N PRO A 601 -26.00 -13.09 -0.96
CA PRO A 601 -26.81 -12.70 -2.10
C PRO A 601 -25.90 -12.51 -3.32
N ARG A 602 -26.16 -13.26 -4.38
CA ARG A 602 -25.50 -13.06 -5.67
C ARG A 602 -26.34 -12.08 -6.47
N ASN A 603 -25.73 -11.01 -6.97
CA ASN A 603 -26.41 -10.12 -7.92
C ASN A 603 -26.90 -10.95 -9.11
N ALA A 604 -28.20 -10.84 -9.43
CA ALA A 604 -28.72 -11.39 -10.66
C ALA A 604 -27.92 -10.76 -11.81
N ARG A 605 -27.37 -11.60 -12.70
CA ARG A 605 -26.55 -11.12 -13.83
C ARG A 605 -27.42 -10.21 -14.71
N SER A 606 -27.07 -8.92 -14.73
CA SER A 606 -27.54 -7.92 -15.70
C SER A 606 -26.88 -8.14 -17.05
#